data_AF-A0A9D7T2K1-F1
#
_entry.id   AF-A0A9D7T2K1-F1
#
_cell.length_a   1.000
_cell.length_b   1.000
_cell.length_c   1.000
_cell.angle_alpha   90.00
_cell.angle_beta   90.00
_cell.angle_gamma   90.00
#
_symmetry.space_group_name_H-M   'P 1'
#
loop_
_entity.id
_entity.type
_entity.pdbx_description
1 polymer ?
#
loop_
_entity_poly.entity_id
_entity_poly.type
_entity_poly.pdbx_seq_one_letter_code
_entity_poly.pdbx_strand_id
1 'polypeptide(L)'
;MIPNHAHFIDAIRDKSLTRIVFYSHPDAGKVDHECAPLDYGPGQDGQNTSDRYWVWDNNDSAGANPIGLLPDQVISVQVIGRNFAPEHLPLGPRTWSVIRDWPVSAKAIPKAETVTTAKTEV
;
A
#
# COMPACT_ATOMS: atom_id res chain seq x y z
N MET A 1 -12.71 -4.01 -14.47
CA MET A 1 -11.34 -4.41 -14.07
C MET A 1 -10.36 -3.96 -15.13
N ILE A 2 -9.13 -3.56 -14.78
CA ILE A 2 -8.14 -3.10 -15.75
C ILE A 2 -7.40 -4.29 -16.40
N PRO A 3 -6.87 -4.16 -17.64
CA PRO A 3 -6.15 -5.24 -18.30
C PRO A 3 -4.94 -5.77 -17.51
N ASN A 4 -4.26 -4.91 -16.75
CA ASN A 4 -3.06 -5.25 -15.97
C ASN A 4 -3.36 -5.57 -14.50
N HIS A 5 -4.60 -5.98 -14.20
CA HIS A 5 -5.01 -6.30 -12.83
C HIS A 5 -4.12 -7.39 -12.20
N ALA A 6 -3.86 -8.50 -12.91
CA ALA A 6 -3.03 -9.59 -12.39
C ALA A 6 -1.62 -9.11 -12.01
N HIS A 7 -1.00 -8.31 -12.89
CA HIS A 7 0.33 -7.72 -12.67
C HIS A 7 0.35 -6.80 -11.44
N PHE A 8 -0.74 -6.08 -11.18
CA PHE A 8 -0.88 -5.26 -9.98
C PHE A 8 -0.91 -6.12 -8.71
N ILE A 9 -1.70 -7.20 -8.72
CA ILE A 9 -1.79 -8.14 -7.58
C ILE A 9 -0.44 -8.83 -7.32
N ASP A 10 0.27 -9.23 -8.37
CA ASP A 10 1.59 -9.83 -8.23
C ASP A 10 2.61 -8.80 -7.70
N ALA A 11 2.56 -7.56 -8.16
CA ALA A 11 3.41 -6.49 -7.62
C ALA A 11 3.18 -6.21 -6.14
N ILE A 12 1.93 -6.35 -5.63
CA ILE A 12 1.65 -6.31 -4.20
C ILE A 12 2.41 -7.42 -3.47
N ARG A 13 2.33 -8.66 -3.97
CA ARG A 13 2.95 -9.83 -3.32
C ARG A 13 4.47 -9.72 -3.32
N ASP A 14 5.03 -9.29 -4.45
CA ASP A 14 6.47 -9.15 -4.67
C ASP A 14 7.05 -7.86 -4.09
N LYS A 15 6.23 -7.01 -3.46
CA LYS A 15 6.62 -5.69 -2.95
C LYS A 15 7.31 -4.86 -4.03
N SER A 16 6.81 -4.94 -5.26
CA SER A 16 7.35 -4.25 -6.43
C SER A 16 6.60 -2.94 -6.68
N LEU A 17 7.34 -1.87 -6.93
CA LEU A 17 6.81 -0.59 -7.35
C LEU A 17 6.12 -0.71 -8.71
N THR A 18 5.10 0.12 -8.88
CA THR A 18 4.31 0.21 -10.09
C THR A 18 4.23 1.65 -10.57
N ARG A 19 4.34 1.86 -11.87
CA ARG A 19 4.05 3.13 -12.50
C ARG A 19 2.60 3.11 -12.93
N ILE A 20 1.82 4.06 -12.42
CA ILE A 20 0.39 4.12 -12.69
C ILE A 20 0.10 5.45 -13.35
N VAL A 21 -0.59 5.35 -14.49
CA VAL A 21 -1.11 6.51 -15.20
C VAL A 21 -2.62 6.56 -14.95
N PHE A 22 -3.11 7.65 -14.37
CA PHE A 22 -4.51 7.82 -14.02
C PHE A 22 -4.99 9.26 -14.23
N TYR A 23 -6.31 9.45 -14.29
CA TYR A 23 -6.92 10.78 -14.29
C TYR A 23 -7.21 11.23 -12.86
N SER A 24 -6.58 12.32 -12.41
CA SER A 24 -6.81 12.88 -11.07
C SER A 24 -8.18 13.55 -10.94
N HIS A 25 -8.70 14.08 -12.05
CA HIS A 25 -10.09 14.53 -12.25
C HIS A 25 -10.46 14.31 -13.72
N PRO A 26 -11.75 14.23 -14.08
CA PRO A 26 -12.20 14.04 -15.46
C PRO A 26 -11.61 15.06 -16.45
N ASP A 27 -11.35 16.29 -15.99
CA ASP A 27 -10.78 17.40 -16.78
C ASP A 27 -9.35 17.79 -16.37
N ALA A 28 -8.79 17.16 -15.34
CA ALA A 28 -7.40 17.36 -14.98
C ALA A 28 -6.54 16.33 -15.72
N GLY A 29 -5.42 16.79 -16.29
CA GLY A 29 -4.59 15.98 -17.16
C GLY A 29 -4.14 14.63 -16.58
N LYS A 30 -3.55 13.81 -17.44
CA LYS A 30 -3.01 12.50 -17.06
C LYS A 30 -1.92 12.67 -16.01
N VAL A 31 -2.06 11.95 -14.91
CA VAL A 31 -1.09 11.89 -13.83
C VAL A 31 -0.32 10.59 -13.97
N ASP A 32 1.01 10.66 -13.94
CA ASP A 32 1.91 9.52 -14.11
C ASP A 32 2.88 9.46 -12.94
N HIS A 33 2.63 8.52 -12.02
CA HIS A 33 3.33 8.44 -10.74
C HIS A 33 3.89 7.04 -10.49
N GLU A 34 5.08 7.00 -9.87
CA GLU A 34 5.66 5.77 -9.33
C GLU A 34 5.08 5.55 -7.93
N CYS A 35 4.22 4.54 -7.82
CA CYS A 35 3.49 4.23 -6.60
C CYS A 35 3.78 2.80 -6.12
N ALA A 36 3.78 2.62 -4.80
CA ALA A 36 3.76 1.29 -4.20
C ALA A 36 2.34 0.74 -4.21
N PRO A 37 2.05 -0.38 -4.89
CA PRO A 37 0.73 -0.97 -4.88
C PRO A 37 0.46 -1.56 -3.48
N LEU A 38 -0.64 -1.13 -2.86
CA LEU A 38 -0.97 -1.47 -1.49
C LEU A 38 -2.06 -2.50 -1.37
N ASP A 39 -3.18 -2.37 -2.10
CA ASP A 39 -4.31 -3.28 -1.99
C ASP A 39 -5.26 -3.20 -3.18
N TYR A 40 -6.16 -4.17 -3.30
CA TYR A 40 -7.32 -4.10 -4.18
C TYR A 40 -8.58 -4.53 -3.41
N GLY A 41 -9.49 -3.59 -3.19
CA GLY A 41 -10.70 -3.83 -2.41
C GLY A 41 -11.54 -2.57 -2.17
N PRO A 42 -12.69 -2.71 -1.49
CA PRO A 42 -13.65 -1.63 -1.31
C PRO A 42 -13.11 -0.48 -0.45
N GLY A 43 -13.79 0.67 -0.54
CA GLY A 43 -13.60 1.80 0.38
C GLY A 43 -13.78 1.41 1.85
N GLN A 44 -12.93 1.94 2.75
CA GLN A 44 -13.12 1.72 4.20
C GLN A 44 -14.36 2.42 4.77
N ASP A 45 -14.91 3.41 4.04
CA ASP A 45 -16.02 4.24 4.52
C ASP A 45 -17.41 3.60 4.33
N GLY A 46 -17.48 2.36 3.84
CA GLY A 46 -18.72 1.56 3.75
C GLY A 46 -19.83 2.10 2.82
N GLN A 47 -19.72 3.34 2.33
CA GLN A 47 -20.69 3.96 1.42
C GLN A 47 -20.47 3.57 -0.04
N ASN A 48 -19.25 3.19 -0.41
CA ASN A 48 -18.93 2.79 -1.77
C ASN A 48 -18.27 1.42 -1.78
N THR A 49 -19.02 0.43 -2.23
CA THR A 49 -18.62 -0.98 -2.31
C THR A 49 -17.75 -1.29 -3.54
N SER A 50 -17.51 -0.30 -4.40
CA SER A 50 -16.67 -0.51 -5.58
C SER A 50 -15.23 -0.76 -5.18
N ASP A 51 -14.65 -1.83 -5.72
CA ASP A 51 -13.23 -2.14 -5.52
C ASP A 51 -12.34 -1.06 -6.13
N ARG A 52 -11.28 -0.71 -5.39
CA ARG A 52 -10.32 0.33 -5.75
C ARG A 52 -8.90 -0.23 -5.73
N TYR A 53 -8.08 0.29 -6.62
CA TYR A 53 -6.63 0.10 -6.60
C TYR A 53 -6.04 1.06 -5.58
N TRP A 54 -5.68 0.53 -4.43
CA TRP A 54 -5.04 1.30 -3.35
C TRP A 54 -3.54 1.35 -3.60
N VAL A 55 -2.99 2.55 -3.72
CA VAL A 55 -1.59 2.77 -4.02
C VAL A 55 -1.03 3.84 -3.11
N TRP A 56 0.26 3.77 -2.82
CA TRP A 56 0.98 4.80 -2.08
C TRP A 56 1.86 5.57 -3.05
N ASP A 57 1.68 6.88 -3.11
CA ASP A 57 2.52 7.75 -3.90
C ASP A 57 3.78 8.13 -3.11
N ASN A 58 4.96 7.80 -3.63
CA ASN A 58 6.23 8.17 -3.00
C ASN A 58 6.62 9.63 -3.29
N ASN A 59 5.97 10.27 -4.27
CA ASN A 59 6.33 11.61 -4.74
C ASN A 59 5.43 12.71 -4.16
N ASP A 60 4.29 12.34 -3.56
CA ASP A 60 3.40 13.31 -2.94
C ASP A 60 3.86 13.65 -1.51
N SER A 61 4.30 14.89 -1.35
CA SER A 61 4.73 15.45 -0.06
C SER A 61 3.54 15.89 0.81
N ALA A 62 2.31 15.88 0.28
CA ALA A 62 1.15 16.52 0.88
C ALA A 62 0.24 15.60 1.72
N GLY A 63 0.46 14.28 1.76
CA GLY A 63 -0.41 13.44 2.58
C GLY A 63 0.03 11.99 2.67
N ALA A 64 0.29 11.55 3.90
CA ALA A 64 0.62 10.19 4.27
C ALA A 64 -0.55 9.18 4.09
N ASN A 65 -1.34 9.30 3.04
CA ASN A 65 -2.55 8.51 2.83
C ASN A 65 -2.51 7.72 1.51
N PRO A 66 -2.93 6.44 1.51
CA PRO A 66 -3.16 5.68 0.30
C PRO A 66 -4.16 6.36 -0.64
N ILE A 67 -3.85 6.38 -1.94
CA ILE A 67 -4.75 6.83 -3.00
C ILE A 67 -5.57 5.63 -3.48
N GLY A 68 -6.90 5.75 -3.45
CA GLY A 68 -7.83 4.71 -3.92
C GLY A 68 -8.40 5.03 -5.31
N LEU A 69 -7.82 4.42 -6.35
CA LEU A 69 -8.21 4.65 -7.75
C LEU A 69 -9.30 3.69 -8.20
N LEU A 70 -10.38 4.20 -8.80
CA LEU A 70 -11.37 3.35 -9.47
C LEU A 70 -10.79 2.73 -10.75
N PRO A 71 -11.25 1.53 -11.15
CA PRO A 71 -10.80 0.91 -12.39
C PRO A 71 -10.90 1.84 -13.62
N ASP A 72 -11.95 2.66 -13.67
CA ASP A 72 -12.20 3.58 -14.80
C ASP A 72 -11.29 4.81 -14.80
N GLN A 73 -10.64 5.13 -13.67
CA GLN A 73 -9.67 6.22 -13.58
C GLN A 73 -8.27 5.80 -14.02
N VAL A 74 -7.99 4.50 -14.02
CA VAL A 74 -6.68 3.93 -14.32
C VAL A 74 -6.54 3.71 -15.82
N ILE A 75 -5.58 4.39 -16.43
CA ILE A 75 -5.26 4.29 -17.85
C ILE A 75 -4.30 3.12 -18.09
N SER A 76 -3.25 3.03 -17.29
CA SER A 76 -2.25 1.97 -17.41
C SER A 76 -1.51 1.73 -16.12
N VAL A 77 -1.08 0.48 -15.91
CA VAL A 77 -0.23 0.05 -14.80
C VAL A 77 0.97 -0.70 -15.37
N GLN A 78 2.17 -0.36 -14.93
CA GLN A 78 3.40 -1.06 -15.32
C GLN A 78 4.24 -1.37 -14.08
N VAL A 79 4.70 -2.62 -13.93
CA VAL A 79 5.62 -2.99 -12.84
C VAL A 79 7.03 -2.52 -13.20
N ILE A 80 7.66 -1.76 -12.31
CA ILE A 80 8.95 -1.10 -12.59
C ILE A 80 10.16 -1.95 -12.14
N GLY A 81 9.92 -3.12 -11.54
CA GLY A 81 10.97 -4.06 -11.09
C GLY A 81 11.84 -3.54 -9.94
N ARG A 82 11.55 -2.36 -9.39
CA ARG A 82 12.14 -1.84 -8.15
C ARG A 82 11.26 -2.25 -6.98
N ASN A 83 11.86 -2.68 -5.87
CA ASN A 83 11.10 -3.03 -4.67
C ASN A 83 10.84 -1.81 -3.79
N PHE A 84 9.78 -1.86 -2.98
CA PHE A 84 9.54 -0.93 -1.89
C PHE A 84 9.53 -1.67 -0.55
N ALA A 85 9.76 -0.91 0.52
CA ALA A 85 9.78 -1.41 1.90
C ALA A 85 8.43 -1.06 2.58
N PRO A 86 7.44 -1.98 2.61
CA PRO A 86 6.15 -1.72 3.24
C PRO A 86 6.27 -1.35 4.73
N GLU A 87 7.32 -1.79 5.41
CA GLU A 87 7.61 -1.50 6.82
C GLU A 87 7.93 -0.02 7.10
N HIS A 88 8.40 0.72 6.10
CA HIS A 88 8.71 2.15 6.21
C HIS A 88 7.52 3.03 5.87
N LEU A 89 6.45 2.46 5.32
CA LEU A 89 5.23 3.20 5.04
C LEU A 89 4.51 3.45 6.37
N PRO A 90 4.05 4.69 6.66
CA PRO A 90 3.31 5.01 7.88
C PRO A 90 1.85 4.52 7.78
N LEU A 91 1.67 3.27 7.36
CA LEU A 91 0.39 2.60 7.27
C LEU A 91 0.01 2.13 8.67
N GLY A 92 -1.08 2.65 9.21
CA GLY A 92 -1.67 2.13 10.44
C GLY A 92 -2.15 0.68 10.31
N PRO A 93 -2.58 0.03 11.39
CA PRO A 93 -3.16 -1.30 11.34
C PRO A 93 -4.38 -1.28 10.42
N ARG A 94 -4.37 -2.11 9.37
CA ARG A 94 -5.45 -2.15 8.38
C ARG A 94 -5.72 -3.57 7.91
N THR A 95 -6.99 -3.81 7.61
CA THR A 95 -7.42 -5.04 6.96
C THR A 95 -7.10 -4.96 5.48
N TRP A 96 -6.54 -6.05 4.98
CA TRP A 96 -6.02 -6.21 3.64
C TRP A 96 -6.97 -7.13 2.86
N SER A 97 -7.43 -6.69 1.69
CA SER A 97 -8.30 -7.49 0.82
C SER A 97 -7.52 -8.53 0.01
N VAL A 98 -6.33 -8.17 -0.45
CA VAL A 98 -5.41 -9.08 -1.14
C VAL A 98 -4.55 -9.82 -0.11
N ILE A 99 -4.55 -11.16 -0.17
CA ILE A 99 -3.69 -12.02 0.65
C ILE A 99 -2.22 -11.79 0.25
N ARG A 100 -1.39 -11.47 1.25
CA ARG A 100 0.03 -11.13 1.08
C ARG A 100 0.83 -11.42 2.36
N ASP A 101 2.12 -11.72 2.20
CA ASP A 101 3.06 -11.97 3.30
C ASP A 101 4.02 -10.78 3.47
N TRP A 102 3.49 -9.68 4.02
CA TRP A 102 4.29 -8.51 4.35
C TRP A 102 4.71 -8.57 5.81
N PRO A 103 5.95 -8.18 6.14
CA PRO A 103 6.32 -8.00 7.54
C PRO A 103 5.38 -6.93 8.11
N VAL A 104 4.59 -7.32 9.12
CA VAL A 104 3.84 -6.35 9.92
C VAL A 104 4.84 -5.34 10.45
N SER A 105 4.63 -4.05 10.16
CA SER A 105 5.50 -2.99 10.63
C SER A 105 5.70 -3.16 12.13
N ALA A 106 6.92 -3.54 12.54
CA ALA A 106 7.29 -3.72 13.93
C ALA A 106 7.39 -2.34 14.61
N LYS A 107 6.27 -1.65 14.71
CA LYS A 107 6.01 -0.65 15.74
C LYS A 107 4.93 -1.17 16.70
N ALA A 108 5.06 -2.44 17.08
CA ALA A 108 4.83 -2.77 18.48
C ALA A 108 6.11 -2.37 19.21
N ILE A 109 6.09 -1.23 19.90
CA ILE A 109 6.99 -1.07 21.06
C ILE A 109 6.61 -2.24 21.98
N PRO A 110 7.49 -3.22 22.28
CA PRO A 110 7.26 -4.01 23.48
C PRO A 110 7.35 -3.02 24.64
N LYS A 111 6.19 -2.67 25.22
CA LYS A 111 6.16 -1.92 26.46
C LYS A 111 6.71 -2.86 27.53
N ALA A 112 7.99 -2.66 27.84
CA ALA A 112 8.71 -3.17 29.00
C ALA A 112 8.66 -4.69 29.19
N GLU A 113 9.62 -5.41 28.60
CA GLU A 113 10.13 -6.60 29.27
C GLU A 113 10.89 -6.14 30.51
N THR A 114 10.28 -6.41 31.64
CA THR A 114 10.80 -6.26 32.99
C THR A 114 12.22 -6.82 33.04
N VAL A 115 13.17 -5.96 33.44
CA VAL A 115 14.50 -6.38 33.88
C VAL A 115 14.30 -7.25 35.13
N THR A 116 14.18 -8.56 34.94
CA THR A 116 14.40 -9.53 36.02
C THR A 116 15.88 -9.87 35.98
N THR A 117 16.66 -9.06 36.70
CA THR A 117 18.04 -9.38 37.06
C THR A 117 18.05 -10.68 37.86
N ALA A 118 18.36 -11.79 37.20
CA ALA A 118 18.82 -12.99 37.87
C ALA A 118 20.31 -12.82 38.19
N LYS A 119 20.63 -12.54 39.45
CA LYS A 119 21.89 -12.92 40.12
C LYS A 119 21.44 -13.87 41.24
N THR A 120 21.49 -15.18 41.06
CA THR A 120 22.66 -16.08 41.29
C THR A 120 23.35 -15.80 42.62
N GLU A 121 23.15 -16.74 43.57
CA GLU A 121 24.04 -17.27 44.64
C GLU A 121 24.96 -16.29 45.39
N VAL A 122 25.04 -16.26 46.72
CA VAL A 122 25.33 -17.34 47.70
C VAL A 122 24.74 -16.97 49.07
#